data_AF-A0AAD2FZW1-F1
#
_entry.id   AF-A0AAD2FZW1-F1
#
_cell.length_a   1.000
_cell.length_b   1.000
_cell.length_c   1.000
_cell.angle_alpha   90.00
_cell.angle_beta   90.00
_cell.angle_gamma   90.00
#
_symmetry.space_group_name_H-M   'P 1'
#
loop_
_entity.id
_entity.type
_entity.pdbx_description
1 polymer ?
#
loop_
_entity_poly.entity_id
_entity_poly.type
_entity_poly.pdbx_seq_one_letter_code
_entity_poly.pdbx_strand_id
1 'polypeptide(L)'
;MQQRSSISTFLLAWLPLGCSLLNAAPITRQSISLFVALGDYSVNLEKPLGIILEERGTENSGVQVKEIVKGGAAESTRMVPGDVLLQVNEIDVTTYDFDSVMDLLISTDGSIDLTLGDGLGQMDMPKNVLNFLTSTEDAFFVDAVVREAVRECRQRSRKLGDLLQVEVIIGAGVRDSRGQVRFFAIFSTDGVSTYSCNMSATGVRQNDESIRIVALSCAKDEGLGQTLELIRED
;
A
#
# COMPACT_ATOMS: atom_id res chain seq x y z
N MET A 1 -13.11 -3.75 32.41
CA MET A 1 -13.60 -4.67 31.37
C MET A 1 -14.64 -3.93 30.56
N GLN A 2 -14.24 -3.39 29.41
CA GLN A 2 -15.15 -2.71 28.49
C GLN A 2 -14.82 -3.22 27.09
N GLN A 3 -15.81 -3.87 26.50
CA GLN A 3 -15.75 -4.64 25.27
C GLN A 3 -15.41 -3.71 24.09
N ARG A 4 -14.30 -3.94 23.41
CA ARG A 4 -13.98 -3.29 22.13
C ARG A 4 -14.96 -3.84 21.08
N SER A 5 -15.92 -3.03 20.63
CA SER A 5 -16.69 -3.32 19.43
C SER A 5 -15.83 -3.05 18.21
N SER A 6 -15.47 -4.13 17.51
CA SER A 6 -14.74 -4.12 16.24
C SER A 6 -15.57 -3.46 15.13
N ILE A 7 -14.91 -2.70 14.26
CA ILE A 7 -15.47 -1.93 13.14
C ILE A 7 -15.95 -2.83 11.98
N SER A 8 -15.80 -4.16 12.09
CA SER A 8 -16.26 -5.13 11.09
C SER A 8 -17.77 -5.06 10.75
N THR A 9 -18.57 -4.39 11.57
CA THR A 9 -20.03 -4.31 11.41
C THR A 9 -20.50 -3.27 10.38
N PHE A 10 -19.68 -2.30 9.96
CA PHE A 10 -20.18 -1.20 9.12
C PHE A 10 -20.14 -1.46 7.60
N LEU A 11 -19.34 -2.41 7.12
CA LEU A 11 -19.27 -2.75 5.68
C LEU A 11 -20.28 -3.82 5.24
N LEU A 12 -20.86 -4.59 6.16
CA LEU A 12 -21.84 -5.65 5.85
C LEU A 12 -23.30 -5.17 5.81
N ALA A 13 -23.58 -3.90 6.14
CA ALA A 13 -24.95 -3.39 6.28
C ALA A 13 -25.64 -2.98 4.95
N TRP A 14 -24.99 -3.17 3.79
CA TRP A 14 -25.52 -2.76 2.48
C TRP A 14 -25.58 -3.89 1.44
N LEU A 15 -25.58 -5.15 1.88
CA LEU A 15 -25.98 -6.27 1.03
C LEU A 15 -27.49 -6.49 1.16
N PRO A 16 -28.26 -6.57 0.06
CA PRO A 16 -29.68 -6.85 0.12
C PRO A 16 -29.88 -8.24 0.74
N LEU A 17 -30.53 -8.28 1.90
CA LEU A 17 -30.92 -9.50 2.59
C LEU A 17 -31.95 -10.25 1.76
N GLY A 18 -31.53 -11.30 1.07
CA GLY A 18 -32.42 -12.32 0.52
C GLY A 18 -31.94 -12.96 -0.77
N CYS A 19 -31.05 -13.96 -0.68
CA CYS A 19 -31.06 -15.08 -1.62
C CYS A 19 -30.31 -16.28 -1.04
N SER A 20 -31.05 -17.32 -0.70
CA SER A 20 -30.56 -18.61 -0.24
C SER A 20 -30.10 -19.49 -1.41
N LEU A 21 -28.85 -19.98 -1.30
CA LEU A 21 -28.22 -21.18 -1.88
C LEU A 21 -28.33 -21.50 -3.39
N LEU A 22 -27.16 -21.92 -3.92
CA LEU A 22 -26.90 -22.66 -5.16
C LEU A 22 -26.94 -21.86 -6.47
N ASN A 23 -25.83 -21.18 -6.77
CA ASN A 23 -25.09 -21.32 -8.03
C ASN A 23 -23.84 -20.43 -7.98
N ALA A 24 -22.68 -20.98 -8.35
CA ALA A 24 -21.45 -20.22 -8.52
C ALA A 24 -21.67 -19.19 -9.65
N ALA A 25 -21.90 -17.94 -9.28
CA ALA A 25 -21.99 -16.83 -10.22
C ALA A 25 -20.58 -16.47 -10.72
N PRO A 26 -20.44 -16.08 -11.99
CA PRO A 26 -19.14 -15.69 -12.54
C PRO A 26 -18.62 -14.46 -11.79
N ILE A 27 -17.30 -14.44 -11.55
CA ILE A 27 -16.57 -13.33 -10.92
C ILE A 27 -16.94 -12.04 -11.65
N THR A 28 -17.80 -11.25 -11.01
CA THR A 28 -18.34 -10.01 -11.57
C THR A 28 -17.34 -8.89 -11.29
N ARG A 29 -17.23 -7.97 -12.24
CA ARG A 29 -16.39 -6.75 -12.27
C ARG A 29 -16.34 -5.90 -10.98
N GLN A 30 -17.22 -6.16 -10.01
CA GLN A 30 -17.24 -5.54 -8.68
C GLN A 30 -16.13 -6.05 -7.74
N SER A 31 -15.56 -7.24 -7.95
CA SER A 31 -14.42 -7.70 -7.15
C SER A 31 -13.15 -6.92 -7.48
N ILE A 32 -12.96 -6.55 -8.75
CA ILE A 32 -11.81 -5.75 -9.22
C ILE A 32 -11.74 -4.40 -8.50
N SER A 33 -12.87 -3.80 -8.08
CA SER A 33 -12.87 -2.50 -7.42
C SER A 33 -12.49 -2.52 -5.94
N LEU A 34 -12.45 -3.68 -5.27
CA LEU A 34 -12.06 -3.76 -3.85
C LEU A 34 -10.56 -4.06 -3.68
N PHE A 35 -9.98 -4.91 -4.52
CA PHE A 35 -8.53 -5.17 -4.52
C PHE A 35 -7.72 -3.92 -4.87
N VAL A 36 -8.17 -3.14 -5.88
CA VAL A 36 -7.55 -1.85 -6.22
C VAL A 36 -7.68 -0.82 -5.08
N ALA A 37 -8.70 -0.94 -4.21
CA ALA A 37 -8.93 0.00 -3.11
C ALA A 37 -7.94 -0.13 -1.93
N LEU A 38 -7.17 -1.22 -1.87
CA LEU A 38 -6.14 -1.45 -0.84
C LEU A 38 -4.71 -1.39 -1.38
N GLY A 39 -4.52 -0.81 -2.57
CA GLY A 39 -3.20 -0.67 -3.18
C GLY A 39 -2.74 -1.89 -3.96
N ASP A 40 -3.62 -2.87 -4.21
CA ASP A 40 -3.26 -4.07 -4.96
C ASP A 40 -3.16 -3.79 -6.46
N TYR A 41 -2.24 -4.49 -7.11
CA TYR A 41 -2.01 -4.38 -8.54
C TYR A 41 -1.35 -5.65 -9.06
N SER A 42 -1.48 -5.90 -10.36
CA SER A 42 -0.88 -7.06 -11.00
C SER A 42 0.17 -6.64 -12.04
N VAL A 43 1.21 -7.47 -12.18
CA VAL A 43 2.26 -7.32 -13.19
C VAL A 43 2.53 -8.68 -13.84
N ASN A 44 2.79 -8.70 -15.14
CA ASN A 44 3.27 -9.88 -15.85
C ASN A 44 4.78 -9.71 -16.10
N LEU A 45 5.59 -10.67 -15.65
CA LEU A 45 7.05 -10.58 -15.72
C LEU A 45 7.67 -11.81 -16.36
N GLU A 46 8.58 -11.57 -17.30
CA GLU A 46 9.43 -12.61 -17.86
C GLU A 46 10.59 -12.96 -16.93
N LYS A 47 10.98 -14.23 -16.90
CA LYS A 47 12.20 -14.64 -16.20
C LYS A 47 13.47 -14.16 -16.93
N PRO A 48 14.52 -13.77 -16.21
CA PRO A 48 14.59 -13.62 -14.76
C PRO A 48 13.80 -12.40 -14.26
N LEU A 49 13.01 -12.59 -13.20
CA LEU A 49 12.08 -11.57 -12.69
C LEU A 49 12.78 -10.28 -12.23
N GLY A 50 14.02 -10.40 -11.72
CA GLY A 50 14.78 -9.25 -11.23
C GLY A 50 14.31 -8.71 -9.88
N ILE A 51 13.89 -9.59 -8.98
CA ILE A 51 13.38 -9.24 -7.65
C ILE A 51 14.15 -10.05 -6.60
N ILE A 52 14.51 -9.43 -5.49
CA ILE A 52 14.95 -10.10 -4.27
C ILE A 52 13.79 -10.04 -3.28
N LEU A 53 13.44 -11.20 -2.75
CA LEU A 53 12.33 -11.38 -1.82
C LEU A 53 12.84 -11.66 -0.40
N GLU A 54 12.01 -11.40 0.60
CA GLU A 54 12.24 -11.78 1.99
C GLU A 54 10.93 -12.12 2.71
N GLU A 55 11.02 -12.87 3.81
CA GLU A 55 9.88 -13.09 4.71
C GLU A 55 9.43 -11.79 5.36
N ARG A 56 8.12 -11.65 5.51
CA ARG A 56 7.57 -10.63 6.39
C ARG A 56 7.91 -11.01 7.83
N GLY A 57 8.19 -10.00 8.67
CA GLY A 57 8.63 -10.20 10.06
C GLY A 57 7.70 -11.11 10.87
N THR A 58 8.16 -11.57 12.05
CA THR A 58 7.60 -12.70 12.81
C THR A 58 6.09 -12.67 13.10
N GLU A 59 5.42 -11.52 13.03
CA GLU A 59 3.98 -11.38 13.24
C GLU A 59 3.12 -11.38 11.96
N ASN A 60 3.72 -11.37 10.77
CA ASN A 60 3.03 -11.34 9.49
C ASN A 60 3.49 -12.50 8.60
N SER A 61 2.55 -13.33 8.12
CA SER A 61 2.85 -14.34 7.10
C SER A 61 3.04 -13.70 5.72
N GLY A 62 3.72 -14.42 4.84
CA GLY A 62 3.90 -14.05 3.44
C GLY A 62 5.28 -13.47 3.14
N VAL A 63 5.44 -13.09 1.88
CA VAL A 63 6.72 -12.70 1.30
C VAL A 63 6.61 -11.27 0.75
N GLN A 64 7.64 -10.46 0.96
CA GLN A 64 7.71 -9.09 0.45
C GLN A 64 8.92 -8.86 -0.43
N VAL A 65 8.83 -7.84 -1.28
CA VAL A 65 9.92 -7.33 -2.11
C VAL A 65 10.94 -6.65 -1.20
N LYS A 66 12.15 -7.21 -1.15
CA LYS A 66 13.29 -6.59 -0.48
C LYS A 66 14.00 -5.59 -1.39
N GLU A 67 14.24 -5.98 -2.63
CA GLU A 67 14.98 -5.17 -3.59
C GLU A 67 14.54 -5.46 -5.03
N ILE A 68 14.56 -4.43 -5.88
CA ILE A 68 14.41 -4.56 -7.33
C ILE A 68 15.80 -4.52 -7.97
N VAL A 69 16.13 -5.57 -8.72
CA VAL A 69 17.44 -5.73 -9.36
C VAL A 69 17.49 -4.93 -10.65
N LYS A 70 18.52 -4.09 -10.80
CA LYS A 70 18.76 -3.29 -12.01
C LYS A 70 18.92 -4.18 -13.25
N GLY A 71 18.28 -3.80 -14.35
CA GLY A 71 18.25 -4.52 -15.61
C GLY A 71 17.34 -5.76 -15.62
N GLY A 72 16.64 -6.06 -14.51
CA GLY A 72 15.66 -7.14 -14.44
C GLY A 72 14.26 -6.73 -14.89
N ALA A 73 13.38 -7.70 -15.16
CA ALA A 73 12.03 -7.43 -15.66
C ALA A 73 11.22 -6.48 -14.74
N ALA A 74 11.33 -6.66 -13.42
CA ALA A 74 10.63 -5.87 -12.43
C ALA A 74 11.06 -4.39 -12.38
N GLU A 75 12.24 -4.02 -12.89
CA GLU A 75 12.70 -2.61 -12.91
C GLU A 75 11.77 -1.71 -13.74
N SER A 76 11.11 -2.26 -14.75
CA SER A 76 10.18 -1.51 -15.63
C SER A 76 8.76 -1.36 -15.08
N THR A 77 8.51 -1.88 -13.86
CA THR A 77 7.17 -1.91 -13.25
C THR A 77 7.00 -0.81 -12.20
N ARG A 78 5.81 -0.77 -11.57
CA ARG A 78 5.57 0.08 -10.39
C ARG A 78 6.08 -0.51 -9.07
N MET A 79 6.64 -1.73 -9.09
CA MET A 79 7.07 -2.44 -7.89
C MET A 79 8.15 -1.69 -7.12
N VAL A 80 8.04 -1.73 -5.80
CA VAL A 80 8.99 -1.11 -4.88
C VAL A 80 9.31 -2.04 -3.71
N PRO A 81 10.48 -1.87 -3.06
CA PRO A 81 10.73 -2.50 -1.77
C PRO A 81 9.59 -2.25 -0.78
N GLY A 82 9.17 -3.30 -0.07
CA GLY A 82 8.04 -3.29 0.85
C GLY A 82 6.70 -3.70 0.24
N ASP A 83 6.60 -3.89 -1.08
CA ASP A 83 5.41 -4.50 -1.69
C ASP A 83 5.32 -5.98 -1.32
N VAL A 84 4.11 -6.46 -1.04
CA VAL A 84 3.84 -7.81 -0.55
C VAL A 84 3.26 -8.65 -1.68
N LEU A 85 3.77 -9.87 -1.82
CA LEU A 85 3.25 -10.83 -2.80
C LEU A 85 1.94 -11.42 -2.28
N LEU A 86 0.87 -11.24 -3.04
CA LEU A 86 -0.47 -11.74 -2.72
C LEU A 86 -0.80 -12.98 -3.56
N GLN A 87 -0.41 -12.97 -4.84
CA GLN A 87 -0.71 -14.05 -5.76
C GLN A 87 0.45 -14.30 -6.72
N VAL A 88 0.70 -15.57 -7.04
CA VAL A 88 1.58 -16.00 -8.13
C VAL A 88 0.75 -16.82 -9.11
N ASN A 89 0.62 -16.31 -10.32
CA ASN A 89 -0.36 -16.68 -11.31
C ASN A 89 -1.77 -16.64 -10.70
N GLU A 90 -2.42 -17.79 -10.62
CA GLU A 90 -3.76 -17.92 -10.06
C GLU A 90 -3.75 -18.37 -8.59
N ILE A 91 -2.58 -18.55 -7.97
CA ILE A 91 -2.43 -19.11 -6.62
C ILE A 91 -2.22 -18.00 -5.60
N ASP A 92 -3.13 -17.89 -4.63
CA ASP A 92 -2.98 -17.03 -3.45
C ASP A 92 -1.86 -17.55 -2.55
N VAL A 93 -0.89 -16.67 -2.27
CA VAL A 93 0.32 -16.97 -1.49
C VAL A 93 0.42 -16.12 -0.22
N THR A 94 -0.64 -15.40 0.17
CA THR A 94 -0.66 -14.50 1.33
C THR A 94 -0.27 -15.18 2.66
N THR A 95 -0.48 -16.48 2.77
CA THR A 95 -0.14 -17.29 3.96
C THR A 95 1.02 -18.26 3.74
N TYR A 96 1.68 -18.22 2.58
CA TYR A 96 2.77 -19.13 2.26
C TYR A 96 4.07 -18.65 2.92
N ASP A 97 4.95 -19.59 3.26
CA ASP A 97 6.31 -19.29 3.69
C ASP A 97 7.22 -18.97 2.48
N PHE A 98 8.45 -18.52 2.76
CA PHE A 98 9.39 -18.14 1.72
C PHE A 98 9.71 -19.28 0.77
N ASP A 99 10.02 -20.46 1.30
CA ASP A 99 10.43 -21.61 0.50
C ASP A 99 9.30 -22.05 -0.45
N SER A 100 8.05 -22.10 0.02
CA SER A 100 6.90 -22.45 -0.81
C SER A 100 6.66 -21.43 -1.94
N VAL A 101 6.82 -20.13 -1.67
CA VAL A 101 6.73 -19.09 -2.71
C VAL A 101 7.86 -19.23 -3.72
N MET A 102 9.09 -19.47 -3.26
CA MET A 102 10.24 -19.65 -4.14
C MET A 102 10.10 -20.87 -5.04
N ASP A 103 9.61 -22.00 -4.51
CA ASP A 103 9.34 -23.21 -5.29
C ASP A 103 8.31 -22.94 -6.39
N LEU A 104 7.25 -22.17 -6.10
CA LEU A 104 6.25 -21.80 -7.09
C LEU A 104 6.81 -20.90 -8.19
N LEU A 105 7.61 -19.90 -7.81
CA LEU A 105 8.27 -19.01 -8.76
C LEU A 105 9.30 -19.76 -9.62
N ILE A 106 10.06 -20.69 -9.05
CA ILE A 106 11.07 -21.48 -9.77
C ILE A 106 10.42 -22.47 -10.73
N SER A 107 9.36 -23.16 -10.32
CA SER A 107 8.68 -24.18 -11.12
C SER A 107 7.87 -23.65 -12.31
N THR A 108 7.51 -22.37 -12.31
CA THR A 108 6.78 -21.75 -13.44
C THR A 108 7.73 -21.36 -14.57
N ASP A 109 7.54 -21.86 -15.79
CA ASP A 109 8.35 -21.45 -16.95
C ASP A 109 7.79 -20.20 -17.64
N GLY A 110 8.67 -19.38 -18.23
CA GLY A 110 8.28 -18.20 -19.02
C GLY A 110 7.82 -17.00 -18.17
N SER A 111 6.70 -16.41 -18.57
CA SER A 111 6.09 -15.25 -17.90
C SER A 111 5.31 -15.68 -16.66
N ILE A 112 5.42 -14.90 -15.59
CA ILE A 112 4.67 -15.09 -14.35
C ILE A 112 3.78 -13.88 -14.12
N ASP A 113 2.49 -14.12 -13.85
CA ASP A 113 1.58 -13.09 -13.36
C ASP A 113 1.74 -12.97 -11.84
N LEU A 114 2.05 -11.78 -11.33
CA LEU A 114 2.15 -11.52 -9.90
C LEU A 114 1.08 -10.51 -9.51
N THR A 115 0.35 -10.78 -8.44
CA THR A 115 -0.48 -9.76 -7.76
C THR A 115 0.24 -9.35 -6.49
N LEU A 116 0.43 -8.05 -6.32
CA LEU A 116 1.12 -7.44 -5.19
C LEU A 116 0.20 -6.44 -4.49
N GLY A 117 0.41 -6.25 -3.20
CA GLY A 117 -0.15 -5.16 -2.40
C GLY A 117 0.96 -4.26 -1.85
N ASP A 118 0.63 -3.04 -1.44
CA ASP A 118 1.61 -2.11 -0.87
C ASP A 118 2.02 -2.44 0.58
N GLY A 119 1.42 -3.46 1.19
CA GLY A 119 1.71 -3.90 2.56
C GLY A 119 1.22 -2.95 3.66
N LEU A 120 0.49 -1.87 3.32
CA LEU A 120 0.00 -0.89 4.29
C LEU A 120 -1.31 -1.31 4.96
N GLY A 121 -2.06 -2.20 4.32
CA GLY A 121 -3.37 -2.64 4.80
C GLY A 121 -4.38 -1.49 4.86
N GLN A 122 -5.25 -1.53 5.87
CA GLN A 122 -6.24 -0.48 6.10
C GLN A 122 -5.66 0.58 7.04
N MET A 123 -5.62 1.82 6.57
CA MET A 123 -5.18 2.97 7.35
C MET A 123 -6.35 3.54 8.17
N ASP A 124 -6.06 3.99 9.40
CA ASP A 124 -7.07 4.69 10.21
C ASP A 124 -7.18 6.15 9.78
N MET A 125 -8.42 6.58 9.53
CA MET A 125 -8.77 7.98 9.28
C MET A 125 -9.82 8.40 10.33
N PRO A 126 -9.40 9.11 11.39
CA PRO A 126 -10.29 9.53 12.47
C PRO A 126 -11.45 10.39 11.98
N LYS A 127 -12.60 10.33 12.68
CA LYS A 127 -13.82 11.07 12.30
C LYS A 127 -13.61 12.56 12.11
N ASN A 128 -12.76 13.19 12.92
CA ASN A 128 -12.44 14.61 12.78
C ASN A 128 -11.71 14.91 11.48
N VAL A 129 -10.96 13.96 10.90
CA VAL A 129 -10.33 14.10 9.57
C VAL A 129 -11.37 13.92 8.48
N LEU A 130 -12.23 12.90 8.61
CA LEU A 130 -13.32 12.66 7.66
C LEU A 130 -14.27 13.86 7.52
N ASN A 131 -14.48 14.64 8.58
CA ASN A 131 -15.30 15.84 8.55
C ASN A 131 -14.78 16.95 7.62
N PHE A 132 -13.51 16.89 7.19
CA PHE A 132 -12.93 17.82 6.21
C PHE A 132 -13.11 17.36 4.76
N LEU A 133 -13.64 16.15 4.55
CA LEU A 133 -13.85 15.57 3.23
C LEU A 133 -15.34 15.66 2.86
N THR A 134 -15.62 15.92 1.58
CA THR A 134 -16.99 16.18 1.12
C THR A 134 -17.70 14.91 0.66
N SER A 135 -16.93 13.88 0.30
CA SER A 135 -17.45 12.65 -0.26
C SER A 135 -16.61 11.43 0.15
N THR A 136 -17.15 10.23 -0.07
CA THR A 136 -16.38 8.99 0.06
C THR A 136 -15.28 8.89 -1.00
N GLU A 137 -15.49 9.49 -2.19
CA GLU A 137 -14.47 9.56 -3.23
C GLU A 137 -13.25 10.38 -2.78
N ASP A 138 -13.47 11.48 -2.05
CA ASP A 138 -12.38 12.26 -1.45
C ASP A 138 -11.58 11.42 -0.45
N ALA A 139 -12.24 10.57 0.34
CA ALA A 139 -11.58 9.69 1.29
C ALA A 139 -10.72 8.63 0.59
N PHE A 140 -11.24 8.00 -0.48
CA PHE A 140 -10.45 7.08 -1.30
C PHE A 140 -9.29 7.79 -2.01
N PHE A 141 -9.51 9.03 -2.46
CA PHE A 141 -8.44 9.82 -3.07
C PHE A 141 -7.33 10.13 -2.07
N VAL A 142 -7.68 10.55 -0.85
CA VAL A 142 -6.71 10.80 0.22
C VAL A 142 -5.94 9.52 0.58
N ASP A 143 -6.63 8.39 0.71
CA ASP A 143 -6.01 7.08 0.95
C ASP A 143 -4.98 6.77 -0.17
N ALA A 144 -5.38 6.91 -1.43
CA ALA A 144 -4.51 6.68 -2.57
C ALA A 144 -3.32 7.67 -2.65
N VAL A 145 -3.49 8.94 -2.22
CA VAL A 145 -2.38 9.89 -2.08
C VAL A 145 -1.37 9.42 -1.02
N VAL A 146 -1.81 8.84 0.09
CA VAL A 146 -0.91 8.30 1.12
C VAL A 146 -0.13 7.10 0.58
N ARG A 147 -0.81 6.16 -0.09
CA ARG A 147 -0.16 4.98 -0.70
C ARG A 147 0.90 5.39 -1.71
N GLU A 148 0.60 6.35 -2.57
CA GLU A 148 1.53 6.86 -3.56
C GLU A 148 2.70 7.64 -2.91
N ALA A 149 2.44 8.40 -1.85
CA ALA A 149 3.48 9.06 -1.07
C ALA A 149 4.43 8.05 -0.40
N VAL A 150 3.91 6.94 0.11
CA VAL A 150 4.71 5.84 0.66
C VAL A 150 5.54 5.17 -0.42
N ARG A 151 4.96 4.92 -1.61
CA ARG A 151 5.68 4.38 -2.77
C ARG A 151 6.89 5.25 -3.12
N GLU A 152 6.70 6.57 -3.20
CA GLU A 152 7.78 7.53 -3.44
C GLU A 152 8.83 7.55 -2.31
N CYS A 153 8.41 7.40 -1.05
CA CYS A 153 9.34 7.29 0.08
C CYS A 153 10.23 6.04 -0.05
N ARG A 154 9.64 4.88 -0.33
CA ARG A 154 10.35 3.60 -0.52
C ARG A 154 11.35 3.66 -1.66
N GLN A 155 11.01 4.34 -2.75
CA GLN A 155 11.91 4.50 -3.91
C GLN A 155 13.08 5.46 -3.65
N ARG A 156 12.83 6.56 -2.94
CA ARG A 156 13.79 7.70 -2.89
C ARG A 156 14.55 7.82 -1.59
N SER A 157 14.02 7.33 -0.47
CA SER A 157 14.45 7.75 0.86
C SER A 157 15.22 6.68 1.64
N ARG A 158 16.45 6.38 1.21
CA ARG A 158 17.37 5.59 2.05
C ARG A 158 17.72 6.26 3.38
N LYS A 159 17.51 7.58 3.49
CA LYS A 159 17.80 8.36 4.70
C LYS A 159 16.79 8.13 5.82
N LEU A 160 15.55 7.75 5.49
CA LEU A 160 14.53 7.43 6.48
C LEU A 160 14.56 5.96 6.90
N GLY A 161 15.37 5.13 6.24
CA GLY A 161 15.32 3.68 6.42
C GLY A 161 14.02 3.09 5.87
N ASP A 162 13.66 1.91 6.38
CA ASP A 162 12.53 1.13 5.92
C ASP A 162 11.24 1.65 6.55
N LEU A 163 10.23 1.90 5.72
CA LEU A 163 8.89 2.23 6.18
C LEU A 163 8.18 0.95 6.63
N LEU A 164 7.85 0.88 7.93
CA LEU A 164 7.22 -0.28 8.53
C LEU A 164 5.70 -0.21 8.48
N GLN A 165 5.13 0.96 8.77
CA GLN A 165 3.68 1.13 8.87
C GLN A 165 3.26 2.60 8.71
N VAL A 166 2.08 2.83 8.15
CA VAL A 166 1.33 4.09 8.32
C VAL A 166 0.35 3.92 9.48
N GLU A 167 0.50 4.69 10.55
CA GLU A 167 -0.32 4.53 11.76
C GLU A 167 -1.70 5.17 11.59
N VAL A 168 -1.73 6.46 11.25
CA VAL A 168 -2.95 7.24 11.25
C VAL A 168 -2.82 8.44 10.33
N ILE A 169 -3.90 8.71 9.58
CA ILE A 169 -4.06 9.93 8.80
C ILE A 169 -4.61 11.00 9.74
N ILE A 170 -3.84 12.06 9.99
CA ILE A 170 -4.15 13.09 11.02
C ILE A 170 -4.74 14.37 10.44
N GLY A 171 -4.66 14.55 9.13
CA GLY A 171 -5.25 15.69 8.44
C GLY A 171 -5.36 15.43 6.96
N ALA A 172 -6.46 15.85 6.37
CA ALA A 172 -6.72 15.67 4.95
C ALA A 172 -7.58 16.81 4.42
N GLY A 173 -7.42 17.12 3.14
CA GLY A 173 -8.26 18.05 2.43
C GLY A 173 -8.14 17.84 0.93
N VAL A 174 -9.28 17.89 0.25
CA VAL A 174 -9.35 17.77 -1.22
C VAL A 174 -9.89 19.09 -1.78
N ARG A 175 -9.23 19.60 -2.80
CA ARG A 175 -9.67 20.77 -3.57
C ARG A 175 -9.40 20.52 -5.04
N ASP A 176 -10.45 20.54 -5.84
CA ASP A 176 -10.39 20.23 -7.27
C ASP A 176 -9.71 18.85 -7.49
N SER A 177 -8.64 18.77 -8.28
CA SER A 177 -7.87 17.54 -8.48
C SER A 177 -6.74 17.33 -7.47
N ARG A 178 -6.63 18.16 -6.43
CA ARG A 178 -5.50 18.19 -5.50
C ARG A 178 -5.89 17.71 -4.11
N GLY A 179 -5.23 16.66 -3.64
CA GLY A 179 -5.39 16.10 -2.29
C GLY A 179 -4.18 16.44 -1.44
N GLN A 180 -4.40 17.00 -0.27
CA GLN A 180 -3.38 17.28 0.74
C GLN A 180 -3.61 16.36 1.93
N VAL A 181 -2.55 15.75 2.44
CA VAL A 181 -2.62 14.81 3.55
C VAL A 181 -1.46 14.98 4.51
N ARG A 182 -1.74 14.71 5.79
CA ARG A 182 -0.76 14.53 6.85
C ARG A 182 -1.03 13.20 7.55
N PHE A 183 0.02 12.44 7.78
CA PHE A 183 -0.07 11.13 8.42
C PHE A 183 1.18 10.83 9.24
N PHE A 184 1.03 9.96 10.23
CA PHE A 184 2.16 9.37 10.95
C PHE A 184 2.60 8.09 10.27
N ALA A 185 3.90 7.95 10.05
CA ALA A 185 4.50 6.71 9.57
C ALA A 185 5.66 6.30 10.48
N ILE A 186 5.79 5.00 10.70
CA ILE A 186 6.85 4.39 11.49
C ILE A 186 7.94 3.90 10.55
N PHE A 187 9.16 4.25 10.89
CA PHE A 187 10.37 3.87 10.16
C PHE A 187 11.35 3.15 11.06
N SER A 188 12.24 2.38 10.44
CA SER A 188 13.42 1.81 11.09
C SER A 188 14.66 1.95 10.21
N THR A 189 15.78 2.36 10.80
CA THR A 189 17.06 2.46 10.10
C THR A 189 17.95 1.23 10.24
N ASP A 190 17.63 0.34 11.19
CA ASP A 190 18.46 -0.81 11.58
C ASP A 190 17.66 -2.12 11.70
N GLY A 191 16.35 -2.09 11.45
CA GLY A 191 15.44 -3.22 11.62
C GLY A 191 15.13 -3.58 13.07
N VAL A 192 15.63 -2.82 14.05
CA VAL A 192 15.50 -3.11 15.48
C VAL A 192 14.80 -1.98 16.23
N SER A 193 15.24 -0.75 16.01
CA SER A 193 14.67 0.45 16.60
C SER A 193 13.68 1.11 15.63
N THR A 194 12.64 1.72 16.19
CA THR A 194 11.59 2.38 15.41
C THR A 194 11.44 3.82 15.82
N TYR A 195 11.09 4.69 14.87
CA TYR A 195 10.75 6.08 15.15
C TYR A 195 9.59 6.55 14.28
N SER A 196 8.82 7.51 14.81
CA SER A 196 7.71 8.12 14.09
C SER A 196 8.17 9.31 13.25
N CYS A 197 7.55 9.46 12.09
CA CYS A 197 7.69 10.62 11.22
C CYS A 197 6.33 11.26 10.98
N ASN A 198 6.29 12.58 11.14
CA ASN A 198 5.21 13.39 10.60
C ASN A 198 5.41 13.51 9.09
N MET A 199 4.55 12.89 8.31
CA MET A 199 4.57 12.95 6.86
C MET A 199 3.54 13.97 6.37
N SER A 200 3.90 14.75 5.35
CA SER A 200 2.95 15.59 4.61
C SER A 200 3.14 15.39 3.12
N ALA A 201 2.06 15.04 2.44
CA ALA A 201 2.05 14.81 1.01
C ALA A 201 0.96 15.62 0.33
N THR A 202 1.21 15.98 -0.92
CA THR A 202 0.22 16.56 -1.82
C THR A 202 0.24 15.79 -3.13
N GLY A 203 -0.89 15.17 -3.46
CA GLY A 203 -1.09 14.46 -4.70
C GLY A 203 -2.04 15.21 -5.64
N VAL A 204 -1.83 15.04 -6.94
CA VAL A 204 -2.69 15.57 -7.99
C VAL A 204 -3.19 14.42 -8.85
N ARG A 205 -4.52 14.27 -8.95
CA ARG A 205 -5.16 13.31 -9.83
C ARG A 205 -4.90 13.71 -11.29
N GLN A 206 -4.37 12.78 -12.06
CA GLN A 206 -4.11 12.94 -13.49
C GLN A 206 -5.35 12.54 -14.32
N ASN A 207 -5.31 12.80 -15.63
CA ASN A 207 -6.41 12.48 -16.54
C ASN A 207 -6.67 10.98 -16.69
N ASP A 208 -5.64 10.16 -16.43
CA ASP A 208 -5.71 8.68 -16.46
C ASP A 208 -6.03 8.08 -15.08
N GLU A 209 -6.55 8.90 -14.16
CA GLU A 209 -6.85 8.57 -12.76
C GLU A 209 -5.63 8.23 -11.90
N SER A 210 -4.42 8.21 -12.46
CA SER A 210 -3.19 8.05 -11.69
C SER A 210 -2.98 9.25 -10.75
N ILE A 211 -2.24 9.03 -9.68
CA ILE A 211 -1.91 10.07 -8.70
C ILE A 211 -0.46 10.42 -8.85
N ARG A 212 -0.17 11.71 -9.00
CA ARG A 212 1.19 12.24 -9.02
C ARG A 212 1.45 13.02 -7.75
N ILE A 213 2.50 12.66 -7.02
CA ILE A 213 2.93 13.40 -5.83
C ILE A 213 3.72 14.62 -6.27
N VAL A 214 3.19 15.81 -5.97
CA VAL A 214 3.80 17.11 -6.33
C VAL A 214 4.51 17.77 -5.16
N ALA A 215 4.21 17.34 -3.93
CA ALA A 215 4.95 17.73 -2.74
C ALA A 215 4.96 16.59 -1.73
N LEU A 216 6.11 16.30 -1.14
CA LEU A 216 6.29 15.30 -0.11
C LEU A 216 7.39 15.75 0.84
N SER A 217 7.06 15.82 2.12
CA SER A 217 8.00 16.20 3.17
C SER A 217 7.77 15.38 4.42
N CYS A 218 8.81 15.24 5.23
CA CYS A 218 8.72 14.56 6.51
C CYS A 218 9.54 15.28 7.58
N ALA A 219 9.05 15.26 8.82
CA ALA A 219 9.78 15.73 9.99
C ALA A 219 10.02 14.54 10.92
N LYS A 220 11.30 14.25 11.17
CA LYS A 220 11.75 13.20 12.08
C LYS A 220 11.65 13.71 13.52
N ASP A 221 10.99 12.96 14.40
CA ASP A 221 10.69 13.41 15.77
C ASP A 221 11.84 13.19 16.78
N GLU A 222 13.02 12.74 16.33
CA GLU A 222 14.18 12.42 17.19
C GLU A 222 15.05 13.63 17.60
N GLY A 223 14.58 14.86 17.37
CA GLY A 223 15.25 16.06 17.88
C GLY A 223 15.73 17.03 16.79
N LEU A 224 15.41 18.31 17.02
CA LEU A 224 15.81 19.51 16.27
C LEU A 224 15.02 19.87 14.99
N GLY A 225 13.93 19.17 14.65
CA GLY A 225 12.89 19.73 13.78
C GLY A 225 13.29 19.98 12.32
N GLN A 226 14.27 19.24 11.79
CA GLN A 226 14.61 19.33 10.38
C GLN A 226 13.51 18.69 9.53
N THR A 227 12.85 19.51 8.71
CA THR A 227 11.96 19.02 7.66
C THR A 227 12.81 18.57 6.47
N LEU A 228 12.65 17.32 6.07
CA LEU A 228 13.22 16.79 4.84
C LEU A 228 12.18 16.94 3.72
N GLU A 229 12.52 17.73 2.70
CA GLU A 229 11.73 17.77 1.47
C GLU A 229 12.19 16.62 0.56
N LEU A 230 11.29 15.67 0.30
CA LEU A 230 11.54 14.51 -0.57
C LEU A 230 11.13 14.82 -2.02
N ILE A 231 10.03 15.56 -2.18
CA ILE A 231 9.51 16.04 -3.47
C ILE A 231 8.99 17.45 -3.27
N ARG A 232 9.34 18.34 -4.19
CA ARG A 232 8.76 19.68 -4.30
C ARG A 232 8.80 20.09 -5.76
N GLU A 233 7.63 20.21 -6.36
CA GLU A 233 7.47 20.85 -7.67
C GLU A 233 7.13 22.33 -7.45
N ASP A 234 7.75 23.20 -8.27
CA ASP A 234 7.52 24.65 -8.27
C ASP A 234 6.17 25.04 -8.87
#